data_AF-A0A3M1Q6A8-F1
#
_entry.id   AF-A0A3M1Q6A8-F1
#
_cell.length_a   1.000
_cell.length_b   1.000
_cell.length_c   1.000
_cell.angle_alpha   90.00
_cell.angle_beta   90.00
_cell.angle_gamma   90.00
#
_symmetry.space_group_name_H-M   'P 1'
#
loop_
_entity.id
_entity.type
_entity.pdbx_description
1 polymer ?
#
loop_
_entity_poly.entity_id
_entity_poly.type
_entity_poly.pdbx_seq_one_letter_code
_entity_poly.pdbx_strand_id
1 'polypeptide(L)'
;MASPASDPSEAWIGFRPERVTLGELPWNSSQPFTLTFVNASAADITISDIRTSCNCTVVSRDALLGRIVPRGGTVEVSGSFEAGDRGGVSRQRVTLFCSEGFTASATVEAIITETYHVYPRVVDFGEVEI
;
A
#
# COMPACT_ATOMS: atom_id res chain seq x y z
N MET A 1 1.46 -22.82 0.42
CA MET A 1 2.13 -22.09 1.53
C MET A 1 1.06 -21.28 2.22
N ALA A 2 0.56 -21.75 3.37
CA ALA A 2 -0.54 -21.12 4.10
C ALA A 2 0.01 -19.95 4.94
N SER A 3 -0.64 -18.79 4.87
CA SER A 3 -0.46 -17.72 5.87
C SER A 3 -0.73 -18.30 7.25
N PRO A 4 0.12 -18.04 8.26
CA PRO A 4 -0.23 -18.40 9.62
C PRO A 4 -1.47 -17.58 10.01
N ALA A 5 -2.60 -18.27 10.14
CA ALA A 5 -3.77 -17.73 10.82
C ALA A 5 -3.36 -17.57 12.28
N SER A 6 -2.98 -16.35 12.66
CA SER A 6 -2.56 -15.99 14.00
C SER A 6 -3.67 -16.32 15.02
N ASP A 7 -3.32 -17.14 16.00
CA ASP A 7 -4.19 -17.56 17.11
C ASP A 7 -4.74 -16.34 17.90
N PRO A 8 -6.03 -16.33 18.28
CA PRO A 8 -6.67 -15.19 18.95
C PRO A 8 -6.30 -15.00 20.43
N SER A 9 -5.27 -15.69 20.95
CA SER A 9 -4.87 -15.66 22.37
C SER A 9 -3.55 -14.93 22.65
N GLU A 10 -2.78 -14.55 21.64
CA GLU A 10 -1.64 -13.64 21.80
C GLU A 10 -2.10 -12.20 21.48
N ALA A 11 -1.64 -11.24 22.27
CA ALA A 11 -1.88 -9.82 22.02
C ALA A 11 -1.39 -9.46 20.61
N TRP A 12 -2.31 -9.43 19.64
CA TRP A 12 -1.97 -9.28 18.24
C TRP A 12 -2.26 -7.85 17.80
N ILE A 13 -1.24 -7.19 17.24
CA ILE A 13 -1.34 -5.86 16.68
C ILE A 13 -0.81 -5.94 15.27
N GLY A 14 -1.60 -5.51 14.30
CA GLY A 14 -1.24 -5.74 12.92
C GLY A 14 -2.19 -5.10 11.92
N PHE A 15 -1.88 -5.30 10.65
CA PHE A 15 -2.73 -4.88 9.56
C PHE A 15 -3.57 -6.05 9.04
N ARG A 16 -4.81 -5.76 8.64
CA ARG A 16 -5.66 -6.60 7.82
C ARG A 16 -6.07 -5.85 6.56
N PRO A 17 -5.76 -6.37 5.37
CA PRO A 17 -4.82 -7.46 5.10
C PRO A 17 -3.35 -7.03 5.37
N GLU A 18 -2.45 -8.00 5.60
CA GLU A 18 -1.00 -7.74 5.73
C GLU A 18 -0.33 -7.49 4.36
N ARG A 19 -1.01 -7.85 3.27
CA ARG A 19 -0.61 -7.60 1.90
C ARG A 19 -1.79 -7.12 1.07
N VAL A 20 -1.57 -6.06 0.29
CA VAL A 20 -2.49 -5.58 -0.73
C VAL A 20 -1.78 -5.65 -2.08
N THR A 21 -2.42 -6.28 -3.06
CA THR A 21 -1.94 -6.30 -4.44
C THR A 21 -2.84 -5.42 -5.29
N LEU A 22 -2.28 -4.38 -5.90
CA LEU A 22 -2.99 -3.40 -6.71
C LEU A 22 -3.15 -3.82 -8.18
N GLY A 23 -2.46 -4.89 -8.59
CA GLY A 23 -2.45 -5.36 -9.97
C GLY A 23 -1.50 -4.56 -10.86
N GLU A 24 -1.85 -4.45 -12.13
CA GLU A 24 -1.08 -3.71 -13.12
C GLU A 24 -1.45 -2.23 -13.12
N LEU A 25 -0.44 -1.37 -13.02
CA LEU A 25 -0.59 0.08 -13.00
C LEU A 25 0.24 0.71 -14.12
N PRO A 26 -0.35 1.58 -14.96
CA PRO A 26 0.42 2.30 -15.97
C PRO A 26 1.42 3.27 -15.32
N TRP A 27 2.46 3.63 -16.07
CA TRP A 27 3.42 4.67 -15.66
C TRP A 27 2.73 5.97 -15.26
N ASN A 28 3.29 6.62 -14.24
CA ASN A 28 2.82 7.90 -13.70
C ASN A 28 1.35 7.89 -13.23
N SER A 29 0.82 6.72 -12.85
CA SER A 29 -0.53 6.61 -12.29
C SER A 29 -0.53 6.57 -10.76
N SER A 30 -1.63 7.01 -10.17
CA SER A 30 -1.87 6.95 -8.73
C SER A 30 -3.02 5.99 -8.46
N GLN A 31 -2.81 5.03 -7.57
CA GLN A 31 -3.83 4.06 -7.17
C GLN A 31 -4.07 4.13 -5.66
N PRO A 32 -5.29 4.49 -5.20
CA PRO A 32 -5.62 4.46 -3.77
C PRO A 32 -5.70 3.04 -3.23
N PHE A 33 -5.36 2.89 -1.95
CA PHE A 33 -5.53 1.66 -1.18
C PHE A 33 -5.92 1.98 0.27
N THR A 34 -6.54 1.00 0.91
CA THR A 34 -6.92 1.07 2.33
C THR A 34 -6.39 -0.16 3.04
N LEU A 35 -5.80 0.06 4.22
CA LEU A 35 -5.39 -0.98 5.16
C LEU A 35 -6.16 -0.78 6.47
N THR A 36 -6.51 -1.87 7.14
CA THR A 36 -7.12 -1.79 8.47
C THR A 36 -6.10 -2.17 9.51
N PHE A 37 -5.71 -1.23 10.36
CA PHE A 37 -4.94 -1.55 11.56
C PHE A 37 -5.88 -2.10 12.63
N VAL A 38 -5.47 -3.16 13.30
CA VAL A 38 -6.22 -3.86 14.34
C VAL A 38 -5.40 -3.87 15.62
N ASN A 39 -5.99 -3.37 16.71
CA ASN A 39 -5.45 -3.51 18.05
C ASN A 39 -6.19 -4.65 18.77
N ALA A 40 -5.68 -5.89 18.69
CA ALA A 40 -6.19 -7.00 19.50
C ALA A 40 -5.37 -7.22 20.78
N SER A 41 -4.63 -6.20 21.25
CA SER A 41 -3.90 -6.24 22.51
C SER A 41 -4.82 -6.07 23.72
N ALA A 42 -4.26 -6.18 24.92
CA ALA A 42 -4.99 -5.96 26.17
C ALA A 42 -5.08 -4.47 26.58
N ALA A 43 -4.48 -3.55 25.83
CA ALA A 43 -4.40 -2.13 26.16
C ALA A 43 -4.78 -1.25 24.98
N ASP A 44 -5.04 0.02 25.27
CA ASP A 44 -5.19 1.05 24.23
C ASP A 44 -3.82 1.38 23.64
N ILE A 45 -3.78 1.60 22.32
CA ILE A 45 -2.54 1.86 21.59
C ILE A 45 -2.59 3.24 20.98
N THR A 46 -1.53 4.02 21.19
CA THR A 46 -1.35 5.29 20.50
C THR A 46 -0.48 5.09 19.27
N ILE A 47 -0.93 5.56 18.11
CA ILE A 47 -0.11 5.63 16.90
C ILE A 47 0.85 6.80 17.03
N SER A 48 2.15 6.51 17.06
CA SER A 48 3.21 7.50 17.24
C SER A 48 3.85 7.93 15.93
N ASP A 49 3.86 7.07 14.90
CA ASP A 49 4.38 7.41 13.58
C ASP A 49 3.85 6.44 12.51
N ILE A 50 3.92 6.86 11.25
CA ILE A 50 3.73 6.00 10.08
C ILE A 50 4.83 6.27 9.07
N ARG A 51 5.45 5.20 8.56
CA ARG A 51 6.55 5.27 7.59
C ARG A 51 6.33 4.33 6.44
N THR A 52 6.77 4.75 5.27
CA THR A 52 6.80 3.94 4.05
C THR A 52 8.25 3.63 3.69
N SER A 53 8.50 2.48 3.04
CA SER A 53 9.85 2.11 2.58
C SER A 53 10.35 2.92 1.39
N CYS A 54 9.46 3.60 0.67
CA CYS A 54 9.77 4.51 -0.42
C CYS A 54 8.92 5.78 -0.33
N ASN A 55 9.34 6.83 -1.03
CA ASN A 55 8.54 8.04 -1.26
C ASN A 55 7.40 7.83 -2.28
N CYS A 56 7.31 6.66 -2.92
CA CYS A 56 6.30 6.27 -3.90
C CYS A 56 4.97 5.81 -3.27
N THR A 57 4.82 5.91 -1.96
CA THR A 57 3.58 5.62 -1.24
C THR A 57 3.27 6.78 -0.31
N VAL A 58 2.10 7.39 -0.52
CA VAL A 58 1.60 8.49 0.31
C VAL A 58 0.55 7.92 1.26
N VAL A 59 0.65 8.26 2.54
CA VAL A 59 -0.33 7.84 3.57
C VAL A 59 -0.76 9.07 4.36
N SER A 60 -2.04 9.09 4.74
CA SER A 60 -2.64 10.20 5.49
C SER A 60 -2.13 10.26 6.92
N ARG A 61 -0.94 10.86 7.11
CA ARG A 61 -0.25 10.93 8.42
C ARG A 61 -1.02 11.75 9.45
N ASP A 62 -1.56 12.90 9.07
CA ASP A 62 -2.17 13.86 10.00
C ASP A 62 -3.43 13.31 10.69
N ALA A 63 -4.15 12.40 10.04
CA ALA A 63 -5.34 11.76 10.60
C ALA A 63 -5.01 10.57 11.56
N LEU A 64 -3.76 10.12 11.56
CA LEU A 64 -3.32 8.94 12.30
C LEU A 64 -2.37 9.28 13.46
N LEU A 65 -1.57 10.34 13.34
CA LEU A 65 -0.59 10.71 14.36
C LEU A 65 -1.26 11.08 15.68
N GLY A 66 -0.83 10.45 16.78
CA GLY A 66 -1.40 10.66 18.12
C GLY A 66 -2.77 10.01 18.32
N ARG A 67 -3.30 9.30 17.33
CA ARG A 67 -4.60 8.63 17.43
C ARG A 67 -4.53 7.46 18.39
N ILE A 68 -5.49 7.39 19.31
CA ILE A 68 -5.67 6.27 20.22
C ILE A 68 -6.60 5.26 19.56
N VAL A 69 -6.14 4.02 19.44
CA VAL A 69 -6.91 2.86 18.99
C VAL A 69 -7.26 2.05 20.25
N PRO A 70 -8.55 2.00 20.65
CA PRO A 70 -8.95 1.27 21.84
C PRO A 70 -8.61 -0.22 21.77
N ARG A 71 -8.54 -0.90 22.91
CA ARG A 71 -8.49 -2.36 22.97
C ARG A 71 -9.59 -3.01 22.11
N GLY A 72 -9.21 -3.94 21.25
CA GLY A 72 -10.11 -4.61 20.30
C GLY A 72 -10.55 -3.73 19.13
N GLY A 73 -10.11 -2.47 19.09
CA GLY A 73 -10.49 -1.48 18.11
C GLY A 73 -9.71 -1.60 16.81
N THR A 74 -10.21 -0.89 15.79
CA THR A 74 -9.58 -0.80 14.48
C THR A 74 -9.50 0.64 14.01
N VAL A 75 -8.59 0.90 13.07
CA VAL A 75 -8.52 2.17 12.35
C VAL A 75 -8.15 1.94 10.90
N GLU A 76 -8.80 2.68 10.00
CA GLU A 76 -8.47 2.68 8.58
C GLU A 76 -7.25 3.57 8.32
N VAL A 77 -6.33 3.03 7.54
CA VAL A 77 -5.12 3.68 7.04
C VAL A 77 -5.25 3.75 5.53
N SER A 78 -5.65 4.92 5.05
CA SER A 78 -5.78 5.21 3.63
C SER A 78 -4.47 5.78 3.09
N GLY A 79 -4.11 5.36 1.88
CA GLY A 79 -2.96 5.87 1.16
C GLY A 79 -3.14 5.77 -0.35
N SER A 80 -2.18 6.34 -1.10
CA SER A 80 -2.04 6.16 -2.53
C SER A 80 -0.68 5.57 -2.86
N PHE A 81 -0.67 4.67 -3.84
CA PHE A 81 0.53 4.17 -4.47
C PHE A 81 0.77 4.97 -5.74
N GLU A 82 1.92 5.64 -5.83
CA GLU A 82 2.34 6.42 -6.99
C GLU A 82 3.25 5.55 -7.85
N ALA A 83 2.71 5.05 -8.97
CA ALA A 83 3.49 4.36 -9.98
C ALA A 83 4.35 5.40 -10.70
N GLY A 84 5.66 5.37 -10.46
CA GLY A 84 6.62 6.25 -11.13
C GLY A 84 6.86 5.86 -12.59
N ASP A 85 8.07 6.11 -13.05
CA ASP A 85 8.56 5.85 -14.42
C ASP A 85 9.36 4.55 -14.55
N ARG A 86 9.34 3.69 -13.53
CA ARG A 86 10.07 2.42 -13.51
C ARG A 86 9.12 1.25 -13.65
N GLY A 87 9.21 0.54 -14.78
CA GLY A 87 8.47 -0.69 -15.01
C GLY A 87 8.90 -1.84 -14.11
N GLY A 88 8.00 -2.80 -13.90
CA GLY A 88 8.23 -4.05 -13.16
C GLY A 88 7.52 -4.12 -11.82
N VAL A 89 7.83 -5.16 -11.05
CA VAL A 89 7.20 -5.41 -9.73
C VAL A 89 7.74 -4.43 -8.71
N SER A 90 6.87 -3.65 -8.09
CA SER A 90 7.17 -2.77 -6.96
C SER A 90 6.53 -3.32 -5.70
N ARG A 91 7.31 -3.42 -4.63
CA ARG A 91 6.85 -3.85 -3.30
C ARG A 91 7.25 -2.82 -2.27
N GLN A 92 6.26 -2.26 -1.59
CA GLN A 92 6.45 -1.23 -0.59
C GLN A 92 5.90 -1.68 0.75
N ARG A 93 6.58 -1.31 1.82
CA ARG A 93 6.17 -1.61 3.18
C ARG A 93 5.65 -0.33 3.84
N VAL A 94 4.44 -0.40 4.37
CA VAL A 94 3.86 0.59 5.26
C VAL A 94 4.06 0.08 6.68
N THR A 95 4.72 0.86 7.53
CA THR A 95 5.01 0.51 8.93
C THR A 95 4.40 1.55 9.85
N LEU A 96 3.52 1.11 10.74
CA LEU A 96 3.02 1.90 11.87
C LEU A 96 3.92 1.66 13.07
N PHE A 97 4.29 2.75 13.73
CA PHE A 97 4.93 2.76 15.02
C PHE A 97 3.90 3.15 16.06
N CYS A 98 3.85 2.39 17.13
CA CYS A 98 2.87 2.52 18.19
C CYS A 98 3.58 2.81 19.52
N SER A 99 2.79 3.16 20.54
CA SER A 99 3.26 3.21 21.93
C SER A 99 3.88 1.88 22.37
N GLU A 100 4.70 1.91 23.42
CA GLU A 100 5.30 0.71 24.04
C GLU A 100 6.21 -0.12 23.12
N GLY A 101 6.64 0.42 21.98
CA GLY A 101 7.56 -0.24 21.05
C GLY A 101 6.89 -1.21 20.08
N PHE A 102 5.54 -1.26 20.05
CA PHE A 102 4.83 -2.06 19.08
C PHE A 102 4.98 -1.48 17.67
N THR A 103 5.10 -2.37 16.69
CA THR A 103 5.14 -2.01 15.27
C THR A 103 4.27 -2.95 14.47
N ALA A 104 3.46 -2.40 13.56
CA ALA A 104 2.68 -3.17 12.60
C ALA A 104 3.17 -2.84 11.20
N SER A 105 3.26 -3.84 10.32
CA SER A 105 3.67 -3.62 8.93
C SER A 105 2.75 -4.31 7.93
N ALA A 106 2.47 -3.64 6.83
CA ALA A 106 1.77 -4.19 5.67
C ALA A 106 2.61 -4.00 4.42
N THR A 107 2.40 -4.86 3.43
CA THR A 107 3.04 -4.77 2.11
C THR A 107 2.03 -4.35 1.06
N VAL A 108 2.35 -3.32 0.29
CA VAL A 108 1.60 -2.90 -0.90
C VAL A 108 2.43 -3.30 -2.12
N GLU A 109 1.84 -4.08 -3.02
CA GLU A 109 2.49 -4.63 -4.21
C GLU A 109 1.74 -4.22 -5.48
N ALA A 110 2.48 -3.80 -6.50
CA ALA A 110 1.95 -3.44 -7.81
C ALA A 110 2.92 -3.86 -8.92
N ILE A 111 2.39 -4.07 -10.13
CA ILE A 111 3.18 -4.31 -11.34
C ILE A 111 3.07 -3.06 -12.19
N ILE A 112 4.17 -2.33 -12.35
CA ILE A 112 4.19 -1.09 -13.14
C ILE A 112 4.43 -1.45 -14.61
N THR A 113 3.48 -1.09 -15.47
CA THR A 113 3.53 -1.37 -16.91
C THR A 113 3.83 -0.10 -17.70
N GLU A 114 4.72 -0.22 -18.68
CA GLU A 114 5.12 0.89 -19.53
C GLU A 114 4.01 1.23 -20.52
N THR A 115 3.57 2.49 -20.52
CA THR A 115 2.59 2.98 -21.49
C THR A 115 3.32 3.65 -22.63
N TYR A 116 3.57 2.90 -23.71
CA TYR A 116 4.14 3.46 -24.93
C TYR A 116 3.08 4.23 -25.72
N HIS A 117 3.18 5.56 -25.76
CA HIS A 117 2.46 6.36 -26.74
C HIS A 117 3.23 6.37 -28.05
N VAL A 118 2.88 5.46 -28.97
CA VAL A 118 3.46 5.45 -30.32
C VAL A 118 2.63 6.38 -31.20
N TYR A 119 3.20 7.54 -31.55
CA TYR A 119 2.67 8.36 -32.64
C TYR A 119 3.31 7.88 -33.94
N PRO A 120 2.56 7.28 -34.88
CA PRO A 120 3.12 6.99 -36.19
C PRO A 120 3.51 8.31 -36.86
N ARG A 121 4.81 8.48 -37.13
CA ARG A 121 5.31 9.64 -37.91
C ARG A 121 5.06 9.48 -39.41
N VAL A 122 4.86 8.26 -39.88
CA VAL A 122 4.58 7.93 -41.28
C VAL A 122 3.50 6.86 -41.31
N VAL A 123 2.44 7.12 -42.08
CA VAL A 123 1.46 6.10 -42.48
C VAL A 123 1.69 5.91 -43.97
N ASP A 124 2.31 4.80 -44.34
CA ASP A 124 2.45 4.39 -45.74
C ASP A 124 1.17 3.64 -46.12
N PHE A 125 0.46 4.14 -47.14
CA PHE A 125 -0.76 3.53 -47.65
C PHE A 125 -0.48 2.53 -48.78
N GLY A 126 0.78 2.29 -49.13
CA GLY A 126 1.17 1.46 -50.27
C GLY A 126 0.76 2.07 -51.61
N GLU A 127 1.11 1.39 -52.70
CA GLU A 127 0.57 1.72 -54.03
C GLU A 127 -0.89 1.30 -54.09
N VAL A 128 -1.78 2.30 -54.19
CA VAL A 128 -3.19 2.08 -54.51
C VAL A 128 -3.30 1.92 -56.02
N GLU A 129 -3.35 0.68 -56.49
CA GLU A 129 -3.77 0.42 -57.87
C GLU A 129 -5.27 0.76 -57.98
N ILE A 130 -5.59 1.69 -58.88
CA ILE A 130 -6.93 2.22 -59.17
C ILE A 130 -7.53 1.49 -60.35
#